data_AF-A3ZZR3-F1
#
_entry.id   AF-A3ZZR3-F1
#
_cell.length_a   1.000
_cell.length_b   1.000
_cell.length_c   1.000
_cell.angle_alpha   90.00
_cell.angle_beta   90.00
_cell.angle_gamma   90.00
#
_symmetry.space_group_name_H-M   'P 1'
#
loop_
_entity.id
_entity.type
_entity.pdbx_description
1 polymer ?
#
loop_
_entity_poly.entity_id
_entity_poly.type
_entity_poly.pdbx_seq_one_letter_code
_entity_poly.pdbx_strand_id
1 'polypeptide(L)'
;MSDEPHIPTFQCPGQAAPIDRATHLSRLTQFFPGCRNCPQREDQAGLPARIIQKWSEIPPKPPLEQQFHHEGLSADLFDEFSVDDAAQLAAAFCWGQKSVSRAPLLLGMAHQAAIDQAEAIIAAWRRAGIAVELLVDATTALTAWTIDQRKLAGGILLSSPLGDLRRIEVSLFGPGGAPIAGDPLEKIKRRLQPHDRLPPARRRGSLTEIEMSSPYLQRFAPLHRALRPLRLVVQSPARGSVNLLRQLIARSVCELFVLPSGGDPGARLAAAIQRHQAHFGVWIDGNGETIEVFEERGYRVLQPQLTKLLIDEVAIWEPEPLRIASPTPLDLPSEATLVRCSAGRGEMASAIRLHDCQFGVEPSGRYWWRNQLPAADALGVVTLLLTRQSRIDRSLSSQLI
;
A
#
# COMPACT_ATOMS: atom_id res chain seq x y z
N MET A 1 -16.63 -53.83 -31.65
CA MET A 1 -16.56 -52.45 -31.15
C MET A 1 -15.36 -52.41 -30.23
N SER A 2 -14.24 -51.91 -30.74
CA SER A 2 -12.98 -51.82 -30.01
C SER A 2 -13.11 -50.68 -29.01
N ASP A 3 -12.97 -50.95 -27.71
CA ASP A 3 -12.82 -49.91 -26.69
C ASP A 3 -11.54 -49.12 -27.02
N GLU A 4 -11.71 -47.90 -27.54
CA GLU A 4 -10.61 -46.96 -27.67
C GLU A 4 -10.11 -46.65 -26.26
N PRO A 5 -8.80 -46.87 -25.96
CA PRO A 5 -8.27 -46.62 -24.63
C PRO A 5 -8.43 -45.13 -24.31
N HIS A 6 -9.22 -44.83 -23.29
CA HIS A 6 -9.41 -43.47 -22.81
C HIS A 6 -8.08 -42.94 -22.28
N ILE A 7 -7.35 -42.18 -23.09
CA ILE A 7 -6.10 -41.55 -22.68
C ILE A 7 -6.46 -40.54 -21.58
N PRO A 8 -5.92 -40.68 -20.36
CA PRO A 8 -6.21 -39.73 -19.29
C PRO A 8 -5.74 -38.34 -19.74
N THR A 9 -6.70 -37.43 -19.90
CA THR A 9 -6.44 -36.03 -20.23
C THR A 9 -6.04 -35.28 -18.97
N PHE A 10 -4.86 -34.66 -19.01
CA PHE A 10 -4.35 -33.82 -17.92
C PHE A 10 -4.81 -32.38 -18.15
N GLN A 11 -5.22 -31.66 -17.11
CA GLN A 11 -5.57 -30.24 -17.25
C GLN A 11 -4.97 -29.45 -16.10
N CYS A 12 -3.82 -28.80 -16.35
CA CYS A 12 -3.22 -27.92 -15.35
C CYS A 12 -4.11 -26.69 -15.11
N PRO A 13 -4.20 -26.19 -13.88
CA PRO A 13 -4.87 -24.92 -13.55
C PRO A 13 -4.46 -23.78 -14.50
N GLY A 14 -5.44 -22.99 -14.94
CA GLY A 14 -5.26 -21.85 -15.85
C GLY A 14 -5.18 -22.21 -17.34
N GLN A 15 -5.21 -23.50 -17.71
CA GLN A 15 -5.12 -23.93 -19.11
C GLN A 15 -6.51 -24.18 -19.71
N ALA A 16 -6.72 -23.64 -20.91
CA ALA A 16 -8.00 -23.73 -21.62
C ALA A 16 -8.27 -25.12 -22.22
N ALA A 17 -7.21 -25.88 -22.51
CA ALA A 17 -7.29 -27.19 -23.14
C ALA A 17 -6.57 -28.26 -22.29
N PRO A 18 -7.04 -29.52 -22.34
CA PRO A 18 -6.29 -30.63 -21.77
C PRO A 18 -4.98 -30.83 -22.55
N ILE A 19 -4.00 -31.40 -21.86
CA ILE A 19 -2.68 -31.75 -22.37
C ILE A 19 -2.42 -33.25 -22.16
N ASP A 20 -1.46 -33.77 -22.91
CA ASP A 20 -0.98 -35.14 -22.67
C ASP A 20 -0.09 -35.22 -21.42
N ARG A 21 0.14 -36.46 -20.96
CA ARG A 21 0.97 -36.75 -19.79
C ARG A 21 2.42 -36.28 -19.96
N ALA A 22 2.98 -36.41 -21.15
CA ALA A 22 4.37 -36.04 -21.41
C ALA A 22 4.59 -34.52 -21.22
N THR A 23 3.64 -33.72 -21.69
CA THR A 23 3.61 -32.27 -21.52
C THR A 23 3.44 -31.91 -20.05
N HIS A 24 2.57 -32.61 -19.31
CA HIS A 24 2.42 -32.39 -17.86
C HIS A 24 3.71 -32.71 -17.09
N LEU A 25 4.35 -33.85 -17.37
CA LEU A 25 5.64 -34.20 -16.78
C LEU A 25 6.74 -33.18 -17.13
N SER A 26 6.77 -32.70 -18.37
CA SER A 26 7.70 -31.63 -18.79
C SER A 26 7.44 -30.32 -18.04
N ARG A 27 6.19 -30.01 -17.68
CA ARG A 27 5.87 -28.85 -16.85
C ARG A 27 6.31 -29.05 -15.41
N LEU A 28 6.16 -30.26 -14.87
CA LEU A 28 6.66 -30.60 -13.53
C LEU A 28 8.19 -30.49 -13.47
N THR A 29 8.94 -30.96 -14.47
CA THR A 29 10.41 -30.79 -14.46
C THR A 29 10.87 -29.34 -14.48
N GLN A 30 10.04 -28.45 -15.05
CA GLN A 30 10.30 -27.01 -15.13
C GLN A 30 9.69 -26.21 -13.96
N PHE A 31 9.08 -26.86 -12.96
CA PHE A 31 8.39 -26.21 -11.85
C PHE A 31 7.32 -25.20 -12.30
N PHE A 32 6.58 -25.54 -13.36
CA PHE A 32 5.54 -24.68 -13.91
C PHE A 32 4.56 -24.25 -12.80
N PRO A 33 4.33 -22.92 -12.59
CA PRO A 33 3.56 -22.43 -11.44
C PRO A 33 2.16 -23.02 -11.33
N GLY A 34 1.46 -23.21 -12.45
CA GLY A 34 0.12 -23.81 -12.47
C GLY A 34 0.09 -25.24 -11.92
N CYS A 35 1.20 -25.98 -11.95
CA CYS A 35 1.27 -27.33 -11.42
C CYS A 35 1.32 -27.40 -9.89
N ARG A 36 1.56 -26.29 -9.17
CA ARG A 36 1.59 -26.28 -7.69
C ARG A 36 0.27 -26.70 -7.05
N ASN A 37 -0.84 -26.34 -7.69
CA ASN A 37 -2.21 -26.65 -7.27
C ASN A 37 -2.91 -27.62 -8.23
N CYS A 38 -2.16 -28.29 -9.11
CA CYS A 38 -2.75 -29.25 -10.02
C CYS A 38 -3.19 -30.51 -9.25
N PRO A 39 -4.43 -31.01 -9.44
CA PRO A 39 -4.86 -32.26 -8.83
C PRO A 39 -3.97 -33.45 -9.19
N GLN A 40 -3.30 -33.38 -10.35
CA GLN A 40 -2.41 -34.42 -10.89
C GLN A 40 -0.94 -34.15 -10.59
N ARG A 41 -0.63 -33.25 -9.63
CA ARG A 41 0.75 -32.91 -9.25
C ARG A 41 1.55 -34.11 -8.73
N GLU A 42 0.86 -35.07 -8.13
CA GLU A 42 1.47 -36.29 -7.58
C GLU A 42 1.77 -37.35 -8.66
N ASP A 43 1.28 -37.18 -9.90
CA ASP A 43 1.67 -38.05 -11.02
C ASP A 43 3.08 -37.70 -11.51
N GLN A 44 4.06 -38.18 -10.75
CA GLN A 44 5.49 -37.91 -10.96
C GLN A 44 6.23 -39.15 -11.48
N ALA A 45 5.51 -40.20 -11.86
CA ALA A 45 6.13 -41.44 -12.33
C ALA A 45 6.91 -41.18 -13.63
N GLY A 46 8.21 -41.45 -13.61
CA GLY A 46 9.14 -41.16 -14.70
C GLY A 46 9.95 -39.87 -14.54
N LEU A 47 9.71 -39.08 -13.49
CA LEU A 47 10.57 -37.94 -13.15
C LEU A 47 11.83 -38.40 -12.38
N PRO A 48 12.98 -37.73 -12.54
CA PRO A 48 14.16 -37.99 -11.71
C PRO A 48 13.87 -37.76 -10.22
N ALA A 49 14.41 -38.61 -9.34
CA ALA A 49 14.20 -38.53 -7.89
C ALA A 49 14.50 -37.15 -7.29
N ARG A 50 15.49 -36.44 -7.82
CA ARG A 50 15.83 -35.07 -7.41
C ARG A 50 14.70 -34.06 -7.68
N ILE A 51 13.97 -34.23 -8.78
CA ILE A 51 12.82 -33.36 -9.12
C ILE A 51 11.64 -33.68 -8.20
N ILE A 52 11.39 -34.97 -7.93
CA ILE A 52 10.37 -35.44 -6.98
C ILE A 52 10.61 -34.86 -5.59
N GLN A 53 11.85 -34.95 -5.09
CA GLN A 53 12.25 -34.37 -3.81
C GLN A 53 12.01 -32.86 -3.76
N LYS A 54 12.45 -32.11 -4.79
CA LYS A 54 12.19 -30.66 -4.85
C LYS A 54 10.69 -30.33 -4.86
N TRP A 55 9.87 -31.11 -5.54
CA TRP A 55 8.42 -30.92 -5.51
C TRP A 55 7.83 -31.23 -4.13
N SER A 56 8.39 -32.15 -3.35
CA SER A 56 7.92 -32.37 -1.97
C SER A 56 8.20 -31.18 -1.04
N GLU A 57 9.20 -30.36 -1.36
CA GLU A 57 9.60 -29.18 -0.60
C GLU A 57 8.78 -27.93 -0.97
N ILE A 58 8.12 -27.91 -2.13
CA ILE A 58 7.31 -26.78 -2.59
C ILE A 58 5.89 -26.92 -2.03
N PRO A 59 5.41 -26.08 -1.12
CA PRO A 59 4.03 -26.18 -0.66
C PRO A 59 3.04 -25.90 -1.81
N PRO A 60 1.81 -26.47 -1.77
CA PRO A 60 0.75 -25.98 -2.63
C PRO A 60 0.54 -24.48 -2.38
N LYS A 61 0.22 -23.75 -3.45
CA LYS A 61 -0.02 -22.32 -3.36
C LYS A 61 -1.33 -22.09 -2.60
N PRO A 62 -1.33 -21.27 -1.53
CA PRO A 62 -2.55 -20.98 -0.78
C PRO A 62 -3.58 -20.29 -1.69
N PRO A 63 -4.87 -20.58 -1.55
CA PRO A 63 -5.94 -19.82 -2.19
C PRO A 63 -5.78 -18.32 -1.93
N LEU A 64 -6.10 -17.51 -2.95
CA LEU A 64 -5.99 -16.05 -2.87
C LEU A 64 -6.73 -15.47 -1.66
N GLU A 65 -7.90 -16.01 -1.33
CA GLU A 65 -8.70 -15.62 -0.16
C GLU A 65 -7.96 -15.74 1.18
N GLN A 66 -7.03 -16.70 1.30
CA GLN A 66 -6.24 -16.93 2.51
C GLN A 66 -5.08 -15.92 2.65
N GLN A 67 -4.77 -15.17 1.59
CA GLN A 67 -3.76 -14.12 1.59
C GLN A 67 -4.32 -12.77 2.08
N PHE A 68 -5.63 -12.69 2.32
CA PHE A 68 -6.27 -11.50 2.86
C PHE A 68 -6.06 -11.38 4.36
N HIS A 69 -5.74 -10.17 4.77
CA HIS A 69 -5.82 -9.71 6.15
C HIS A 69 -6.91 -8.63 6.26
N HIS A 70 -7.07 -8.07 7.45
CA HIS A 70 -8.15 -7.11 7.74
C HIS A 70 -8.04 -5.77 6.96
N GLU A 71 -6.92 -5.50 6.27
CA GLU A 71 -6.68 -4.24 5.53
C GLU A 71 -6.46 -4.42 4.02
N GLY A 72 -6.51 -5.65 3.51
CA GLY A 72 -6.15 -5.93 2.12
C GLY A 72 -5.58 -7.32 1.93
N LEU A 73 -4.70 -7.45 0.94
CA LEU A 73 -4.02 -8.69 0.59
C LEU A 73 -2.50 -8.49 0.70
N SER A 74 -1.80 -9.49 1.23
CA SER A 74 -0.34 -9.55 1.25
C SER A 74 0.12 -10.90 0.72
N ALA A 75 1.06 -10.90 -0.22
CA ALA A 75 1.50 -12.11 -0.91
C ALA A 75 2.95 -12.01 -1.40
N ASP A 76 3.57 -13.16 -1.69
CA ASP A 76 4.71 -13.21 -2.61
C ASP A 76 4.25 -12.95 -4.05
N LEU A 77 4.80 -11.92 -4.67
CA LEU A 77 4.47 -11.44 -6.00
C LEU A 77 4.69 -12.48 -7.10
N PHE A 78 5.70 -13.33 -6.97
CA PHE A 78 6.08 -14.30 -8.01
C PHE A 78 5.46 -15.67 -7.75
N ASP A 79 5.28 -16.03 -6.49
CA ASP A 79 4.83 -17.35 -6.07
C ASP A 79 3.34 -17.41 -5.72
N GLU A 80 2.78 -16.33 -5.17
CA GLU A 80 1.47 -16.30 -4.52
C GLU A 80 0.46 -15.36 -5.22
N PHE A 81 0.92 -14.31 -5.92
CA PHE A 81 0.05 -13.33 -6.59
C PHE A 81 0.34 -13.16 -8.08
N SER A 82 -0.23 -14.05 -8.89
CA SER A 82 -0.01 -14.11 -10.33
C SER A 82 -0.83 -13.07 -11.11
N VAL A 83 -0.55 -12.93 -12.41
CA VAL A 83 -1.34 -12.15 -13.37
C VAL A 83 -2.82 -12.57 -13.37
N ASP A 84 -3.09 -13.87 -13.27
CA ASP A 84 -4.47 -14.38 -13.21
C ASP A 84 -5.16 -14.02 -11.89
N ASP A 85 -4.42 -14.02 -10.77
CA ASP A 85 -4.96 -13.61 -9.47
C ASP A 85 -5.27 -12.11 -9.44
N ALA A 86 -4.40 -11.29 -10.05
CA ALA A 86 -4.60 -9.86 -10.21
C ALA A 86 -5.85 -9.56 -11.05
N ALA A 87 -6.07 -10.30 -12.15
CA ALA A 87 -7.28 -10.18 -12.96
C ALA A 87 -8.55 -10.64 -12.22
N GLN A 88 -8.47 -11.71 -11.42
CA GLN A 88 -9.57 -12.17 -10.56
C GLN A 88 -9.91 -11.15 -9.49
N LEU A 89 -8.89 -10.57 -8.83
CA LEU A 89 -9.07 -9.51 -7.86
C LEU A 89 -9.73 -8.28 -8.49
N ALA A 90 -9.32 -7.89 -9.69
CA ALA A 90 -9.93 -6.79 -10.44
C ALA A 90 -11.44 -7.03 -10.70
N ALA A 91 -11.81 -8.26 -11.05
CA ALA A 91 -13.20 -8.66 -11.27
C ALA A 91 -14.01 -8.66 -9.97
N ALA A 92 -13.50 -9.31 -8.92
CA ALA A 92 -14.14 -9.36 -7.61
C ALA A 92 -14.33 -7.97 -7.00
N PHE A 93 -13.33 -7.09 -7.13
CA PHE A 93 -13.43 -5.69 -6.74
C PHE A 93 -14.60 -4.99 -7.45
N CYS A 94 -14.73 -5.15 -8.77
CA CYS A 94 -15.83 -4.54 -9.51
C CYS A 94 -17.20 -5.07 -9.09
N TRP A 95 -17.34 -6.38 -8.89
CA TRP A 95 -18.59 -6.98 -8.43
C TRP A 95 -18.98 -6.53 -7.02
N GLY A 96 -17.99 -6.23 -6.17
CA GLY A 96 -18.21 -5.68 -4.83
C GLY A 96 -18.70 -4.23 -4.82
N GLN A 97 -18.53 -3.49 -5.92
CA GLN A 97 -18.77 -2.05 -6.00
C GLN A 97 -20.04 -1.73 -6.80
N LYS A 98 -21.02 -1.09 -6.16
CA LYS A 98 -22.33 -0.76 -6.79
C LYS A 98 -22.24 0.31 -7.89
N SER A 99 -21.17 1.12 -7.91
CA SER A 99 -21.05 2.36 -8.71
C SER A 99 -20.14 2.25 -9.94
N VAL A 100 -19.50 1.10 -10.17
CA VAL A 100 -18.44 0.95 -11.20
C VAL A 100 -18.90 1.25 -12.61
N SER A 101 -20.20 1.16 -12.88
CA SER A 101 -20.75 1.43 -14.22
C SER A 101 -20.78 2.92 -14.60
N ARG A 102 -20.47 3.85 -13.68
CA ARG A 102 -20.68 5.30 -13.91
C ARG A 102 -19.43 6.18 -13.78
N ALA A 103 -18.36 5.72 -13.14
CA ALA A 103 -17.15 6.50 -12.93
C ALA A 103 -15.89 5.66 -13.15
N PRO A 104 -14.75 6.27 -13.51
CA PRO A 104 -13.49 5.55 -13.67
C PRO A 104 -13.02 4.90 -12.36
N LEU A 105 -12.18 3.88 -12.49
CA LEU A 105 -11.44 3.25 -11.39
C LEU A 105 -10.00 3.69 -11.38
N LEU A 106 -9.42 3.85 -10.19
CA LEU A 106 -8.01 4.15 -10.00
C LEU A 106 -7.19 2.87 -9.84
N LEU A 107 -6.05 2.77 -10.53
CA LEU A 107 -4.96 1.88 -10.16
C LEU A 107 -3.77 2.73 -9.70
N GLY A 108 -3.39 2.62 -8.44
CA GLY A 108 -2.16 3.17 -7.90
C GLY A 108 -1.02 2.15 -7.98
N MET A 109 0.15 2.59 -8.45
CA MET A 109 1.36 1.78 -8.50
C MET A 109 2.47 2.42 -7.68
N ALA A 110 2.83 1.78 -6.57
CA ALA A 110 3.99 2.11 -5.75
C ALA A 110 5.15 1.11 -5.91
N HIS A 111 4.85 -0.10 -6.41
CA HIS A 111 5.81 -1.19 -6.58
C HIS A 111 6.05 -1.53 -8.06
N GLN A 112 7.24 -1.19 -8.57
CA GLN A 112 7.56 -1.38 -9.99
C GLN A 112 7.65 -2.84 -10.43
N ALA A 113 7.96 -3.77 -9.51
CA ALA A 113 8.01 -5.19 -9.85
C ALA A 113 6.63 -5.77 -10.18
N ALA A 114 5.54 -5.11 -9.75
CA ALA A 114 4.16 -5.57 -9.96
C ALA A 114 3.55 -5.09 -11.30
N ILE A 115 4.37 -4.77 -12.30
CA ILE A 115 3.91 -4.22 -13.59
C ILE A 115 2.99 -5.20 -14.33
N ASP A 116 3.33 -6.50 -14.34
CA ASP A 116 2.52 -7.51 -15.03
C ASP A 116 1.13 -7.65 -14.37
N GLN A 117 1.07 -7.61 -13.03
CA GLN A 117 -0.17 -7.62 -12.28
C GLN A 117 -1.00 -6.34 -12.51
N ALA A 118 -0.34 -5.19 -12.59
CA ALA A 118 -0.99 -3.92 -12.92
C ALA A 118 -1.62 -3.96 -14.30
N GLU A 119 -0.88 -4.43 -15.32
CA GLU A 119 -1.38 -4.61 -16.67
C GLU A 119 -2.57 -5.58 -16.72
N ALA A 120 -2.53 -6.67 -15.93
CA ALA A 120 -3.64 -7.61 -15.81
C ALA A 120 -4.92 -6.96 -15.28
N ILE A 121 -4.80 -6.16 -14.21
CA ILE A 121 -5.92 -5.42 -13.61
C ILE A 121 -6.50 -4.42 -14.63
N ILE A 122 -5.64 -3.62 -15.26
CA ILE A 122 -6.03 -2.64 -16.29
C ILE A 122 -6.75 -3.36 -17.45
N ALA A 123 -6.18 -4.46 -17.95
CA ALA A 123 -6.76 -5.21 -19.05
C ALA A 123 -8.13 -5.79 -18.70
N ALA A 124 -8.31 -6.32 -17.48
CA ALA A 124 -9.58 -6.85 -17.00
C ALA A 124 -10.66 -5.76 -16.95
N TRP A 125 -10.36 -4.61 -16.34
CA TRP A 125 -11.31 -3.49 -16.26
C TRP A 125 -11.64 -2.89 -17.63
N ARG A 126 -10.63 -2.64 -18.46
CA ARG A 126 -10.85 -2.07 -19.80
C ARG A 126 -11.63 -3.01 -20.71
N ARG A 127 -11.40 -4.33 -20.62
CA ARG A 127 -12.19 -5.32 -21.35
C ARG A 127 -13.66 -5.28 -20.96
N ALA A 128 -13.96 -4.98 -19.69
CA ALA A 128 -15.31 -4.78 -19.17
C ALA A 128 -15.91 -3.39 -19.50
N GLY A 129 -15.22 -2.57 -20.28
CA GLY A 129 -15.67 -1.23 -20.66
C GLY A 129 -15.45 -0.15 -19.59
N ILE A 130 -14.73 -0.47 -18.51
CA ILE A 130 -14.48 0.44 -17.40
C ILE A 130 -13.28 1.32 -17.74
N ALA A 131 -13.45 2.64 -17.60
CA ALA A 131 -12.36 3.59 -17.72
C ALA A 131 -11.41 3.44 -16.53
N VAL A 132 -10.11 3.45 -16.79
CA VAL A 132 -9.07 3.31 -15.77
C VAL A 132 -8.18 4.54 -15.76
N GLU A 133 -7.99 5.10 -14.57
CA GLU A 133 -6.96 6.10 -14.30
C GLU A 133 -5.78 5.42 -13.62
N LEU A 134 -4.57 5.67 -14.12
CA LEU A 134 -3.32 5.11 -13.59
C LEU A 134 -2.55 6.21 -12.86
N LEU A 135 -2.23 5.97 -11.59
CA LEU A 135 -1.40 6.84 -10.78
C LEU A 135 -0.07 6.11 -10.48
N VAL A 136 1.01 6.59 -11.08
CA VAL A 136 2.37 6.07 -10.88
C VAL A 136 2.99 6.72 -9.64
N ASP A 137 3.92 6.02 -8.99
CA ASP A 137 4.60 6.49 -7.78
C ASP A 137 3.60 6.85 -6.66
N ALA A 138 2.52 6.07 -6.56
CA ALA A 138 1.44 6.30 -5.63
C ALA A 138 1.86 6.05 -4.17
N THR A 139 1.21 6.76 -3.24
CA THR A 139 1.17 6.43 -1.82
C THR A 139 -0.27 6.15 -1.41
N THR A 140 -0.51 5.54 -0.25
CA THR A 140 -1.86 5.30 0.27
C THR A 140 -2.65 6.60 0.38
N ALA A 141 -2.07 7.63 1.00
CA ALA A 141 -2.72 8.93 1.15
C ALA A 141 -3.00 9.63 -0.19
N LEU A 142 -2.05 9.59 -1.14
CA LEU A 142 -2.25 10.16 -2.48
C LEU A 142 -3.33 9.39 -3.25
N THR A 143 -3.38 8.06 -3.11
CA THR A 143 -4.40 7.21 -3.76
C THR A 143 -5.79 7.55 -3.23
N ALA A 144 -5.97 7.53 -1.91
CA ALA A 144 -7.24 7.85 -1.27
C ALA A 144 -7.72 9.27 -1.64
N TRP A 145 -6.81 10.24 -1.57
CA TRP A 145 -7.10 11.63 -1.93
C TRP A 145 -7.49 11.78 -3.40
N THR A 146 -6.77 11.12 -4.31
CA THR A 146 -7.07 11.14 -5.76
C THR A 146 -8.46 10.61 -6.06
N ILE A 147 -8.86 9.50 -5.44
CA ILE A 147 -10.20 8.91 -5.62
C ILE A 147 -11.29 9.91 -5.25
N ASP A 148 -11.13 10.62 -4.14
CA ASP A 148 -12.13 11.60 -3.71
C ASP A 148 -12.14 12.88 -4.54
N GLN A 149 -10.98 13.47 -4.82
CA GLN A 149 -10.93 14.72 -5.60
C GLN A 149 -11.47 14.54 -7.01
N ARG A 150 -11.22 13.38 -7.63
CA ARG A 150 -11.70 13.06 -8.98
C ARG A 150 -13.04 12.34 -8.98
N LYS A 151 -13.64 12.10 -7.81
CA LYS A 151 -14.93 11.41 -7.61
C LYS A 151 -14.99 10.06 -8.33
N LEU A 152 -13.90 9.30 -8.23
CA LEU A 152 -13.75 7.97 -8.83
C LEU A 152 -14.61 6.94 -8.08
N ALA A 153 -14.96 5.83 -8.75
CA ALA A 153 -15.75 4.77 -8.13
C ALA A 153 -14.99 3.98 -7.05
N GLY A 154 -13.67 4.13 -6.98
CA GLY A 154 -12.77 3.46 -6.06
C GLY A 154 -11.43 3.17 -6.72
N GLY A 155 -10.62 2.32 -6.11
CA GLY A 155 -9.37 1.90 -6.71
C GLY A 155 -8.61 0.82 -5.95
N ILE A 156 -7.53 0.38 -6.58
CA ILE A 156 -6.57 -0.59 -6.05
C ILE A 156 -5.20 0.09 -5.98
N LEU A 157 -4.46 -0.12 -4.90
CA LEU A 157 -3.05 0.26 -4.79
C LEU A 157 -2.19 -1.00 -4.70
N LEU A 158 -1.21 -1.11 -5.60
CA LEU A 158 -0.16 -2.13 -5.56
C LEU A 158 1.10 -1.53 -4.94
N SER A 159 1.53 -2.06 -3.79
CA SER A 159 2.65 -1.52 -3.00
C SER A 159 3.54 -2.62 -2.42
N SER A 160 4.66 -2.23 -1.81
CA SER A 160 5.52 -3.11 -1.03
C SER A 160 6.10 -2.31 0.14
N PRO A 161 5.51 -2.36 1.35
CA PRO A 161 5.89 -1.44 2.43
C PRO A 161 7.35 -1.52 2.84
N LEU A 162 7.95 -2.71 2.81
CA LEU A 162 9.36 -2.88 3.15
C LEU A 162 10.29 -2.73 1.93
N GLY A 163 9.74 -2.49 0.74
CA GLY A 163 10.51 -2.46 -0.50
C GLY A 163 11.03 -3.81 -0.96
N ASP A 164 10.48 -4.90 -0.42
CA ASP A 164 10.83 -6.24 -0.84
C ASP A 164 10.29 -6.47 -2.26
N LEU A 165 11.19 -6.78 -3.18
CA LEU A 165 10.87 -7.05 -4.58
C LEU A 165 9.90 -8.22 -4.74
N ARG A 166 9.92 -9.16 -3.80
CA ARG A 166 9.09 -10.36 -3.81
C ARG A 166 7.79 -10.18 -3.05
N ARG A 167 7.64 -9.18 -2.19
CA ARG A 167 6.38 -8.97 -1.48
C ARG A 167 5.53 -7.92 -2.18
N ILE A 168 4.23 -8.19 -2.24
CA ILE A 168 3.23 -7.22 -2.66
C ILE A 168 2.16 -7.10 -1.60
N GLU A 169 1.78 -5.87 -1.34
CA GLU A 169 0.54 -5.54 -0.63
C GLU A 169 -0.43 -4.87 -1.59
N VAL A 170 -1.67 -5.33 -1.54
CA VAL A 170 -2.78 -4.79 -2.30
C VAL A 170 -3.78 -4.15 -1.35
N SER A 171 -3.90 -2.83 -1.45
CA SER A 171 -4.86 -2.05 -0.68
C SER A 171 -6.05 -1.67 -1.55
N LEU A 172 -7.25 -1.81 -1.01
CA LEU A 172 -8.51 -1.60 -1.75
C LEU A 172 -9.24 -0.37 -1.20
N PHE A 173 -9.72 0.48 -2.10
CA PHE A 173 -10.40 1.73 -1.77
C PHE A 173 -11.76 1.81 -2.46
N GLY A 174 -12.79 2.17 -1.71
CA GLY A 174 -14.13 2.42 -2.23
C GLY A 174 -14.33 3.86 -2.68
N PRO A 175 -15.59 4.24 -3.00
CA PRO A 175 -15.95 5.61 -3.34
C PRO A 175 -15.51 6.61 -2.27
N GLY A 176 -15.07 7.79 -2.73
CA GLY A 176 -14.53 8.81 -1.82
C GLY A 176 -13.34 8.30 -1.03
N GLY A 177 -12.45 7.51 -1.64
CA GLY A 177 -11.16 7.10 -1.08
C GLY A 177 -11.20 6.34 0.25
N ALA A 178 -12.36 5.83 0.67
CA ALA A 178 -12.48 5.11 1.92
C ALA A 178 -11.81 3.74 1.81
N PRO A 179 -10.94 3.34 2.77
CA PRO A 179 -10.35 2.00 2.76
C PRO A 179 -11.45 0.94 2.88
N ILE A 180 -11.34 -0.12 2.08
CA ILE A 180 -12.26 -1.27 2.14
C ILE A 180 -11.71 -2.24 3.18
N ALA A 181 -12.43 -2.38 4.28
CA ALA A 181 -12.16 -3.31 5.37
C ALA A 181 -13.46 -4.00 5.82
N GLY A 182 -13.35 -4.99 6.72
CA GLY A 182 -14.51 -5.66 7.34
C GLY A 182 -15.49 -6.27 6.31
N ASP A 183 -16.79 -6.04 6.52
CA ASP A 183 -17.86 -6.59 5.68
C ASP A 183 -17.69 -6.31 4.17
N PRO A 184 -17.39 -5.07 3.72
CA PRO A 184 -17.02 -4.79 2.33
C PRO A 184 -15.88 -5.68 1.79
N LEU A 185 -14.83 -5.92 2.57
CA LEU A 185 -13.71 -6.76 2.16
C LEU A 185 -14.13 -8.23 2.04
N GLU A 186 -14.90 -8.73 3.01
CA GLU A 186 -15.44 -10.09 2.97
C GLU A 186 -16.42 -10.32 1.79
N LYS A 187 -17.07 -9.27 1.29
CA LYS A 187 -17.87 -9.36 0.04
C LYS A 187 -16.98 -9.54 -1.18
N ILE A 188 -15.84 -8.86 -1.24
CA ILE A 188 -14.86 -9.02 -2.33
C ILE A 188 -14.25 -10.42 -2.26
N LYS A 189 -13.83 -10.88 -1.07
CA LYS A 189 -13.26 -12.22 -0.87
C LYS A 189 -14.19 -13.32 -1.38
N ARG A 190 -15.48 -13.27 -1.02
CA ARG A 190 -16.49 -14.25 -1.51
C ARG A 190 -16.67 -14.28 -3.03
N ARG A 191 -16.20 -13.27 -3.75
CA ARG A 191 -16.25 -13.17 -5.21
C ARG A 191 -14.96 -13.61 -5.90
N LEU A 192 -13.94 -14.03 -5.13
CA LEU A 192 -12.71 -14.60 -5.68
C LEU A 192 -12.94 -16.06 -6.09
N GLN A 193 -13.74 -16.24 -7.13
CA GLN A 193 -13.98 -17.56 -7.71
C GLN A 193 -13.06 -17.76 -8.92
N PRO A 194 -12.41 -18.93 -9.05
CA PRO A 194 -11.71 -19.30 -10.26
C PRO A 194 -12.65 -19.13 -11.46
N HIS A 195 -12.19 -18.40 -12.48
CA HIS A 195 -12.93 -18.12 -13.72
C HIS A 195 -14.08 -17.10 -13.63
N ASP A 196 -14.37 -16.50 -12.48
CA ASP A 196 -15.30 -15.36 -12.41
C ASP A 196 -14.62 -14.11 -13.00
N ARG A 197 -14.82 -13.93 -14.31
CA ARG A 197 -14.25 -12.84 -15.10
C ARG A 197 -15.34 -11.83 -15.42
N LEU A 198 -14.96 -10.56 -15.47
CA LEU A 198 -15.87 -9.51 -15.94
C LEU A 198 -16.30 -9.79 -17.39
N PRO A 199 -17.60 -9.66 -17.70
CA PRO A 199 -18.08 -9.86 -19.06
C PRO A 199 -17.48 -8.80 -19.99
N PRO A 200 -17.07 -9.16 -21.22
CA PRO A 200 -16.54 -8.20 -22.16
C PRO A 200 -17.62 -7.18 -22.58
N ALA A 201 -17.27 -5.90 -22.59
CA ALA A 201 -18.12 -4.85 -23.13
C ALA A 201 -17.91 -4.68 -24.64
N ARG A 202 -18.92 -4.12 -25.33
CA ARG A 202 -18.84 -3.79 -26.77
C ARG A 202 -17.76 -2.77 -27.09
N ARG A 203 -17.47 -1.87 -26.16
CA ARG A 203 -16.40 -0.85 -26.26
C ARG A 203 -15.43 -1.07 -25.11
N ARG A 204 -14.13 -1.08 -25.42
CA ARG A 204 -13.10 -1.10 -24.38
C ARG A 204 -13.08 0.22 -23.63
N GLY A 205 -12.82 0.16 -22.32
CA GLY A 205 -12.59 1.33 -21.49
C GLY A 205 -11.29 2.06 -21.87
N SER A 206 -11.23 3.35 -21.54
CA SER A 206 -10.02 4.17 -21.69
C SER A 206 -8.97 3.83 -20.62
N LEU A 207 -7.73 4.16 -20.91
CA LEU A 207 -6.64 4.22 -19.94
C LEU A 207 -6.10 5.65 -19.97
N THR A 208 -5.95 6.27 -18.81
CA THR A 208 -5.35 7.60 -18.69
C THR A 208 -4.39 7.60 -17.51
N GLU A 209 -3.12 7.85 -17.80
CA GLU A 209 -2.16 8.16 -16.73
C GLU A 209 -2.41 9.59 -16.24
N ILE A 210 -2.43 9.76 -14.92
CA ILE A 210 -2.72 11.03 -14.27
C ILE A 210 -1.59 11.43 -13.33
N GLU A 211 -1.40 12.74 -13.17
CA GLU A 211 -0.49 13.29 -12.16
C GLU A 211 -1.28 14.15 -11.17
N MET A 212 -1.17 13.80 -9.90
CA MET A 212 -1.90 14.39 -8.77
C MET A 212 -0.98 14.87 -7.65
N SER A 213 0.33 14.71 -7.77
CA SER A 213 1.32 15.11 -6.74
C SER A 213 1.23 16.59 -6.39
N SER A 214 1.26 17.49 -7.38
CA SER A 214 1.25 18.94 -7.11
C SER A 214 -0.05 19.43 -6.45
N PRO A 215 -1.25 19.06 -6.95
CA PRO A 215 -2.51 19.33 -6.27
C PRO A 215 -2.57 18.75 -4.84
N TYR A 216 -2.10 17.52 -4.65
CA TYR A 216 -2.06 16.86 -3.36
C TYR A 216 -1.21 17.64 -2.35
N LEU A 217 0.00 18.03 -2.74
CA LEU A 217 0.94 18.76 -1.88
C LEU A 217 0.47 20.16 -1.52
N GLN A 218 -0.46 20.74 -2.29
CA GLN A 218 -1.00 22.07 -2.03
C GLN A 218 -1.70 22.15 -0.65
N ARG A 219 -2.18 21.01 -0.13
CA ARG A 219 -2.78 20.92 1.21
C ARG A 219 -1.79 21.25 2.34
N PHE A 220 -0.49 21.09 2.12
CA PHE A 220 0.56 21.39 3.10
C PHE A 220 1.09 22.82 3.00
N ALA A 221 0.74 23.55 1.94
CA ALA A 221 1.24 24.90 1.70
C ALA A 221 1.02 25.88 2.87
N PRO A 222 -0.10 25.84 3.63
CA PRO A 222 -0.27 26.72 4.79
C PRO A 222 0.80 26.52 5.88
N LEU A 223 1.24 25.28 6.10
CA LEU A 223 2.22 24.90 7.14
C LEU A 223 3.66 25.20 6.72
N HIS A 224 3.92 25.37 5.43
CA HIS A 224 5.26 25.63 4.87
C HIS A 224 5.59 27.13 4.76
N ARG A 225 4.72 28.00 5.30
CA ARG A 225 4.97 29.45 5.30
C ARG A 225 6.04 29.79 6.34
N ALA A 226 7.11 30.46 5.90
CA ALA A 226 8.20 30.94 6.76
C ALA A 226 8.97 29.83 7.51
N LEU A 227 9.17 28.67 6.86
CA LEU A 227 10.14 27.70 7.36
C LEU A 227 11.55 28.29 7.37
N ARG A 228 12.32 28.05 8.43
CA ARG A 228 13.77 28.32 8.48
C ARG A 228 14.52 27.29 7.63
N PRO A 229 15.76 27.58 7.20
CA PRO A 229 16.58 26.61 6.49
C PRO A 229 16.87 25.38 7.35
N LEU A 230 16.11 24.31 7.14
CA LEU A 230 16.30 23.02 7.81
C LEU A 230 16.90 22.01 6.84
N ARG A 231 17.66 21.07 7.40
CA ARG A 231 18.29 19.96 6.67
C ARG A 231 17.65 18.65 7.11
N LEU A 232 17.14 17.89 6.15
CA LEU A 232 16.45 16.62 6.36
C LEU A 232 17.16 15.50 5.59
N VAL A 233 17.36 14.35 6.22
CA VAL A 233 17.71 13.11 5.52
C VAL A 233 16.46 12.24 5.37
N VAL A 234 16.22 11.69 4.18
CA VAL A 234 15.14 10.72 3.97
C VAL A 234 15.67 9.42 3.38
N GLN A 235 15.10 8.32 3.82
CA GLN A 235 15.17 7.03 3.15
C GLN A 235 13.76 6.45 2.99
N SER A 236 13.47 5.89 1.82
CA SER A 236 12.24 5.15 1.59
C SER A 236 12.46 4.10 0.50
N PRO A 237 11.80 2.93 0.55
CA PRO A 237 11.80 2.02 -0.57
C PRO A 237 10.91 2.49 -1.73
N ALA A 238 9.93 3.37 -1.48
CA ALA A 238 9.05 3.88 -2.52
C ALA A 238 9.54 5.20 -3.13
N ARG A 239 9.60 5.22 -4.46
CA ARG A 239 9.93 6.44 -5.22
C ARG A 239 8.88 7.53 -5.01
N GLY A 240 7.61 7.16 -4.87
CA GLY A 240 6.49 8.08 -4.58
C GLY A 240 6.71 8.97 -3.39
N SER A 241 6.97 8.38 -2.21
CA SER A 241 7.23 9.12 -0.98
C SER A 241 8.42 10.08 -1.13
N VAL A 242 9.51 9.64 -1.78
CA VAL A 242 10.68 10.48 -2.04
C VAL A 242 10.36 11.62 -3.01
N ASN A 243 9.64 11.35 -4.09
CA ASN A 243 9.30 12.35 -5.11
C ASN A 243 8.35 13.40 -4.55
N LEU A 244 7.33 12.99 -3.79
CA LEU A 244 6.44 13.91 -3.09
C LEU A 244 7.21 14.79 -2.09
N LEU A 245 8.13 14.20 -1.32
CA LEU A 245 8.93 14.98 -0.38
C LEU A 245 9.88 15.95 -1.09
N ARG A 246 10.52 15.55 -2.19
CA ARG A 246 11.33 16.46 -3.02
C ARG A 246 10.51 17.64 -3.53
N GLN A 247 9.33 17.37 -4.09
CA GLN A 247 8.44 18.43 -4.59
C GLN A 247 7.96 19.35 -3.47
N LEU A 248 7.70 18.79 -2.28
CA LEU A 248 7.31 19.56 -1.10
C LEU A 248 8.45 20.48 -0.64
N ILE A 249 9.66 19.93 -0.46
CA ILE A 249 10.84 20.69 0.01
C ILE A 249 11.32 21.72 -1.02
N ALA A 250 11.23 21.43 -2.32
CA ALA A 250 11.61 22.35 -3.38
C ALA A 250 10.82 23.68 -3.38
N ARG A 251 9.70 23.75 -2.65
CA ARG A 251 8.89 24.95 -2.45
C ARG A 251 9.28 25.75 -1.18
N SER A 252 10.33 25.31 -0.48
CA SER A 252 10.79 25.87 0.79
C SER A 252 12.30 26.19 0.74
N VAL A 253 12.83 26.76 1.82
CA VAL A 253 14.27 26.99 2.02
C VAL A 253 15.01 25.78 2.61
N CYS A 254 14.31 24.67 2.84
CA CYS A 254 14.89 23.47 3.42
C CYS A 254 15.70 22.68 2.38
N GLU A 255 16.65 21.88 2.87
CA GLU A 255 17.47 20.98 2.08
C GLU A 255 17.08 19.52 2.38
N LEU A 256 17.00 18.71 1.32
CA LEU A 256 16.65 17.29 1.41
C LEU A 256 17.79 16.42 0.88
N PHE A 257 18.31 15.54 1.73
CA PHE A 257 19.29 14.51 1.38
C PHE A 257 18.58 13.15 1.27
N VAL A 258 18.53 12.61 0.05
CA VAL A 258 17.87 11.32 -0.20
C VAL A 258 18.89 10.19 -0.20
N LEU A 259 18.69 9.20 0.66
CA LEU A 259 19.47 7.97 0.68
C LEU A 259 18.86 6.93 -0.27
N PRO A 260 19.69 6.11 -0.95
CA PRO A 260 19.16 4.98 -1.71
C PRO A 260 18.55 3.94 -0.78
N SER A 261 17.50 3.27 -1.26
CA SER A 261 16.79 2.20 -0.55
C SER A 261 17.71 1.01 -0.19
N GLY A 262 17.28 0.18 0.76
CA GLY A 262 17.99 -1.04 1.20
C GLY A 262 18.93 -0.85 2.40
N GLY A 263 19.47 -1.97 2.90
CA GLY A 263 20.29 -2.00 4.13
C GLY A 263 19.50 -1.70 5.40
N ASP A 264 20.18 -1.69 6.55
CA ASP A 264 19.57 -1.25 7.81
C ASP A 264 19.32 0.27 7.77
N PRO A 265 18.04 0.73 7.78
CA PRO A 265 17.74 2.15 7.70
C PRO A 265 18.27 2.92 8.91
N GLY A 266 18.32 2.30 10.10
CA GLY A 266 18.76 2.97 11.33
C GLY A 266 20.21 3.43 11.26
N ALA A 267 21.14 2.50 11.01
CA ALA A 267 22.57 2.83 10.90
C ALA A 267 22.85 3.81 9.74
N ARG A 268 22.17 3.65 8.60
CA ARG A 268 22.38 4.50 7.42
C ARG A 268 21.87 5.92 7.62
N LEU A 269 20.67 6.09 8.19
CA LEU A 269 20.13 7.39 8.52
C LEU A 269 21.00 8.08 9.58
N ALA A 270 21.37 7.40 10.65
CA ALA A 270 22.25 7.97 11.68
C ALA A 270 23.57 8.50 11.10
N ALA A 271 24.26 7.70 10.27
CA ALA A 271 25.50 8.11 9.62
C ALA A 271 25.32 9.29 8.66
N ALA A 272 24.21 9.33 7.91
CA ALA A 272 23.92 10.42 6.99
C ALA A 272 23.54 11.71 7.71
N ILE A 273 22.79 11.62 8.82
CA ILE A 273 22.43 12.77 9.66
C ILE A 273 23.70 13.45 10.17
N GLN A 274 24.66 12.67 10.69
CA GLN A 274 25.95 13.21 11.13
C GLN A 274 26.74 13.84 9.98
N ARG A 275 26.83 13.15 8.83
CA ARG A 275 27.58 13.62 7.66
C ARG A 275 27.06 14.93 7.11
N HIS A 276 25.74 15.09 7.04
CA HIS A 276 25.08 16.26 6.45
C HIS A 276 24.72 17.32 7.50
N GLN A 277 25.01 17.07 8.77
CA GLN A 277 24.57 17.91 9.90
C GLN A 277 23.06 18.18 9.80
N ALA A 278 22.30 17.12 9.56
CA ALA A 278 20.85 17.24 9.40
C ALA A 278 20.18 17.46 10.75
N HIS A 279 19.06 18.19 10.73
CA HIS A 279 18.29 18.48 11.93
C HIS A 279 17.48 17.27 12.39
N PHE A 280 17.12 16.38 11.45
CA PHE A 280 16.57 15.07 11.71
C PHE A 280 16.64 14.24 10.42
N GLY A 281 16.42 12.93 10.55
CA GLY A 281 16.22 12.02 9.43
C GLY A 281 14.92 11.25 9.58
N VAL A 282 14.39 10.75 8.47
CA VAL A 282 13.17 9.95 8.45
C VAL A 282 13.31 8.72 7.55
N TRP A 283 12.76 7.60 8.01
CA TRP A 283 12.46 6.45 7.17
C TRP A 283 10.96 6.40 6.93
N ILE A 284 10.55 6.30 5.65
CA ILE A 284 9.14 6.17 5.26
C ILE A 284 8.99 4.84 4.54
N ASP A 285 7.97 4.07 4.90
CA ASP A 285 7.68 2.80 4.24
C ASP A 285 7.27 2.96 2.76
N GLY A 286 7.10 1.84 2.08
CA GLY A 286 6.85 1.75 0.64
C GLY A 286 5.43 2.05 0.21
N ASN A 287 4.51 2.30 1.15
CA ASN A 287 3.17 2.79 0.84
C ASN A 287 2.92 4.22 1.38
N GLY A 288 3.88 4.80 2.11
CA GLY A 288 3.84 6.17 2.61
C GLY A 288 3.01 6.36 3.88
N GLU A 289 2.64 5.27 4.57
CA GLU A 289 1.79 5.30 5.76
C GLU A 289 2.60 5.40 7.05
N THR A 290 3.67 4.60 7.15
CA THR A 290 4.49 4.46 8.36
C THR A 290 5.73 5.32 8.28
N ILE A 291 6.10 5.92 9.41
CA ILE A 291 7.30 6.75 9.51
C ILE A 291 8.07 6.46 10.79
N GLU A 292 9.39 6.35 10.65
CA GLU A 292 10.34 6.42 11.76
C GLU A 292 11.13 7.72 11.68
N VAL A 293 11.40 8.31 12.83
CA VAL A 293 12.10 9.59 12.94
C VAL A 293 13.38 9.38 13.73
N PHE A 294 14.46 10.01 13.27
CA PHE A 294 15.77 10.02 13.89
C PHE A 294 16.16 11.46 14.18
N GLU A 295 16.57 11.74 15.40
CA GLU A 295 16.99 13.09 15.82
C GLU A 295 18.41 13.43 15.34
N GLU A 296 18.86 14.66 15.58
CA GLU A 296 20.11 15.21 15.05
C GLU A 296 21.39 14.47 15.47
N ARG A 297 21.35 13.70 16.57
CA ARG A 297 22.44 12.81 17.03
C ARG A 297 22.38 11.42 16.39
N GLY A 298 21.35 11.16 15.57
CA GLY A 298 21.14 9.89 14.88
C GLY A 298 20.41 8.82 15.69
N TYR A 299 19.90 9.15 16.89
CA TYR A 299 19.08 8.22 17.67
C TYR A 299 17.64 8.17 17.15
N ARG A 300 17.05 6.98 17.16
CA ARG A 300 15.63 6.80 16.83
C ARG A 300 14.77 7.46 17.90
N VAL A 301 13.84 8.31 17.48
CA VAL A 301 12.83 8.91 18.35
C VAL A 301 11.79 7.84 18.70
N LEU A 302 11.57 7.61 19.99
CA LEU A 302 10.57 6.64 20.41
C LEU A 302 9.16 7.14 20.08
N GLN A 303 8.30 6.21 19.68
CA GLN A 303 6.97 6.56 19.21
C GLN A 303 6.13 7.36 20.23
N PRO A 304 6.12 7.06 21.54
CA PRO A 304 5.37 7.87 22.50
C PRO A 304 5.86 9.33 22.53
N GLN A 305 7.16 9.56 22.38
CA GLN A 305 7.73 10.91 22.36
C GLN A 305 7.35 11.65 21.07
N LEU A 306 7.46 10.98 19.92
CA LEU A 306 7.03 11.54 18.64
C LEU A 306 5.53 11.87 18.66
N THR A 307 4.72 10.97 19.19
CA THR A 307 3.26 11.15 19.31
C THR A 307 2.93 12.39 20.13
N LYS A 308 3.57 12.57 21.30
CA LYS A 308 3.40 13.76 22.13
C LYS A 308 3.77 15.04 21.38
N LEU A 309 4.93 15.07 20.72
CA LEU A 309 5.36 16.23 19.93
C LEU A 309 4.37 16.59 18.81
N LEU A 310 3.82 15.59 18.13
CA LEU A 310 2.85 15.82 17.06
C LEU A 310 1.51 16.30 17.61
N ILE A 311 1.02 15.74 18.72
CA ILE A 311 -0.21 16.20 19.38
C ILE A 311 -0.08 17.66 19.81
N ASP A 312 1.04 18.01 20.46
CA ASP A 312 1.33 19.39 20.87
C ASP A 312 1.33 20.35 19.67
N GLU A 313 1.87 19.91 18.53
CA GLU A 313 1.91 20.74 17.34
C GLU A 313 0.52 20.87 16.68
N VAL A 314 -0.24 19.76 16.55
CA VAL A 314 -1.60 19.81 16.00
C VAL A 314 -2.51 20.70 16.84
N ALA A 315 -2.36 20.69 18.17
CA ALA A 315 -3.16 21.51 19.09
C ALA A 315 -3.02 23.01 18.82
N ILE A 316 -1.89 23.46 18.27
CA ILE A 316 -1.65 24.87 17.94
C ILE A 316 -2.48 25.30 16.72
N TRP A 317 -2.75 24.37 15.81
CA TRP A 317 -3.43 24.65 14.53
C TRP A 317 -4.93 24.37 14.55
N GLU A 318 -5.42 23.66 15.56
CA GLU A 318 -6.83 23.34 15.71
C GLU A 318 -7.50 24.34 16.67
N PRO A 319 -8.58 25.02 16.24
CA PRO A 319 -9.29 25.98 17.08
C PRO A 319 -10.16 25.31 18.15
N GLU A 320 -10.46 24.02 17.98
CA GLU A 320 -11.31 23.23 18.86
C GLU A 320 -10.47 22.26 19.71
N PRO A 321 -10.99 21.82 20.87
CA PRO A 321 -10.37 20.76 21.67
C PRO A 321 -10.06 19.53 20.82
N LEU A 322 -8.81 19.06 20.86
CA LEU A 322 -8.38 17.94 20.03
C LEU A 322 -9.11 16.65 20.37
N ARG A 323 -9.59 15.95 19.36
CA ARG A 323 -10.10 14.58 19.44
C ARG A 323 -9.16 13.68 18.66
N ILE A 324 -8.62 12.68 19.35
CA ILE A 324 -7.56 11.82 18.81
C ILE A 324 -8.05 10.37 18.79
N ALA A 325 -8.07 9.76 17.60
CA ALA A 325 -8.36 8.34 17.47
C ALA A 325 -7.12 7.49 17.74
N SER A 326 -7.21 6.47 18.60
CA SER A 326 -6.09 5.55 18.86
C SER A 326 -6.57 4.21 19.44
N PRO A 327 -5.93 3.08 19.05
CA PRO A 327 -6.19 1.79 19.67
C PRO A 327 -5.56 1.64 21.05
N THR A 328 -4.52 2.43 21.35
CA THR A 328 -3.77 2.34 22.60
C THR A 328 -3.96 3.59 23.47
N PRO A 329 -3.79 3.47 24.80
CA PRO A 329 -3.82 4.63 25.68
C PRO A 329 -2.73 5.62 25.29
N LEU A 330 -3.06 6.91 25.34
CA LEU A 330 -2.13 8.01 25.10
C LEU A 330 -2.12 8.92 26.33
N ASP A 331 -0.94 9.46 26.65
CA ASP A 331 -0.81 10.58 27.57
C ASP A 331 -1.20 11.85 26.81
N LEU A 332 -2.36 12.41 27.14
CA LEU A 332 -2.96 13.53 26.42
C LEU A 332 -2.94 14.80 27.27
N PRO A 333 -2.81 15.99 26.65
CA PRO A 333 -3.06 17.24 27.35
C PRO A 333 -4.51 17.32 27.84
N SER A 334 -4.78 18.14 28.87
CA SER A 334 -6.07 18.21 29.56
C SER A 334 -7.28 18.51 28.66
N GLU A 335 -7.04 19.24 27.59
CA GLU A 335 -8.02 19.69 26.61
C GLU A 335 -8.22 18.70 25.45
N ALA A 336 -7.42 17.62 25.37
CA ALA A 336 -7.56 16.62 24.33
C ALA A 336 -8.38 15.39 24.81
N THR A 337 -9.22 14.87 23.93
CA THR A 337 -10.07 13.70 24.16
C THR A 337 -9.58 12.52 23.34
N LEU A 338 -9.40 11.37 24.01
CA LEU A 338 -9.07 10.11 23.36
C LEU A 338 -10.33 9.38 22.89
N VAL A 339 -10.39 9.06 21.60
CA VAL A 339 -11.39 8.18 21.00
C VAL A 339 -10.76 6.81 20.77
N ARG A 340 -11.26 5.80 21.48
CA ARG A 340 -10.77 4.42 21.34
C ARG A 340 -11.32 3.79 20.06
N CYS A 341 -10.45 3.15 19.31
CA CYS A 341 -10.81 2.39 18.13
C CYS A 341 -9.98 1.11 18.02
N SER A 342 -10.27 0.27 17.05
CA SER A 342 -9.39 -0.83 16.67
C SER A 342 -8.25 -0.31 15.77
N ALA A 343 -7.14 -1.04 15.70
CA ALA A 343 -6.07 -0.72 14.76
C ALA A 343 -6.48 -1.08 13.33
N GLY A 344 -5.94 -0.35 12.36
CA GLY A 344 -6.02 -0.64 10.95
C GLY A 344 -6.84 0.37 10.16
N ARG A 345 -6.63 0.39 8.84
CA ARG A 345 -7.09 1.48 7.95
C ARG A 345 -8.59 1.74 8.03
N GLY A 346 -9.38 0.67 7.97
CA GLY A 346 -10.85 0.77 8.02
C GLY A 346 -11.34 1.34 9.34
N GLU A 347 -10.85 0.78 10.45
CA GLU A 347 -11.27 1.12 11.80
C GLU A 347 -10.83 2.54 12.18
N MET A 348 -9.58 2.89 11.89
CA MET A 348 -9.05 4.22 12.14
C MET A 348 -9.75 5.27 11.27
N ALA A 349 -9.92 5.02 9.97
CA ALA A 349 -10.61 5.96 9.10
C ALA A 349 -12.08 6.13 9.48
N SER A 350 -12.74 5.06 9.94
CA SER A 350 -14.12 5.11 10.45
C SER A 350 -14.21 5.92 11.74
N ALA A 351 -13.33 5.64 12.71
CA ALA A 351 -13.31 6.34 13.99
C ALA A 351 -13.08 7.86 13.80
N ILE A 352 -12.13 8.23 12.94
CA ILE A 352 -11.84 9.63 12.64
C ILE A 352 -13.07 10.33 12.02
N ARG A 353 -13.80 9.69 11.11
CA ARG A 353 -15.01 10.29 10.51
C ARG A 353 -16.17 10.34 11.51
N LEU A 354 -16.45 9.23 12.20
CA LEU A 354 -17.63 9.09 13.05
C LEU A 354 -17.57 10.00 14.28
N HIS A 355 -16.37 10.21 14.81
CA HIS A 355 -16.15 11.02 16.00
C HIS A 355 -15.53 12.39 15.71
N ASP A 356 -15.42 12.76 14.43
CA ASP A 356 -14.76 13.99 13.96
C ASP A 356 -13.41 14.22 14.65
N CYS A 357 -12.55 13.19 14.64
CA CYS A 357 -11.20 13.31 15.18
C CYS A 357 -10.34 14.16 14.24
N GLN A 358 -9.51 15.03 14.78
CA GLN A 358 -8.58 15.85 14.00
C GLN A 358 -7.35 15.02 13.62
N PHE A 359 -6.98 14.07 14.48
CA PHE A 359 -5.76 13.29 14.39
C PHE A 359 -6.00 11.83 14.77
N GLY A 360 -5.18 10.92 14.23
CA GLY A 360 -5.18 9.53 14.65
C GLY A 360 -3.77 8.96 14.74
N VAL A 361 -3.56 8.02 15.65
CA VAL A 361 -2.24 7.45 15.95
C VAL A 361 -2.37 5.94 16.10
N GLU A 362 -1.47 5.18 15.48
CA GLU A 362 -1.35 3.74 15.69
C GLU A 362 0.04 3.34 16.18
N PRO A 363 0.19 2.33 17.06
CA PRO A 363 1.49 1.80 17.51
C PRO A 363 2.44 1.33 16.40
N SER A 364 1.92 1.13 15.18
CA SER A 364 2.70 0.80 13.99
C SER A 364 3.60 1.94 13.51
N GLY A 365 3.36 3.18 13.96
CA GLY A 365 4.01 4.38 13.44
C GLY A 365 3.23 5.06 12.31
N ARG A 366 1.97 4.66 12.09
CA ARG A 366 1.03 5.35 11.20
C ARG A 366 0.37 6.52 11.92
N TYR A 367 0.40 7.69 11.28
CA TYR A 367 -0.24 8.91 11.76
C TYR A 367 -1.26 9.38 10.73
N TRP A 368 -2.47 9.66 11.21
CA TRP A 368 -3.65 9.88 10.39
C TRP A 368 -4.14 11.32 10.51
N TRP A 369 -4.61 11.87 9.40
CA TRP A 369 -5.07 13.25 9.32
C TRP A 369 -6.52 13.32 8.88
N ARG A 370 -7.32 14.20 9.51
CA ARG A 370 -8.72 14.41 9.14
C ARG A 370 -8.93 14.86 7.69
N ASN A 371 -7.96 15.56 7.09
CA ASN A 371 -8.05 16.29 5.81
C ASN A 371 -8.88 15.60 4.72
N GLN A 372 -10.16 15.99 4.60
CA GLN A 372 -11.25 15.48 3.73
C GLN A 372 -11.48 13.95 3.74
N LEU A 373 -10.41 13.15 3.76
CA LEU A 373 -10.39 11.73 3.96
C LEU A 373 -9.30 11.31 4.94
N PRO A 374 -9.68 10.62 6.02
CA PRO A 374 -8.71 10.01 6.90
C PRO A 374 -7.85 8.98 6.19
N ALA A 375 -6.55 9.27 6.09
CA ALA A 375 -5.51 8.38 5.60
C ALA A 375 -4.25 8.56 6.44
N ALA A 376 -3.53 7.46 6.67
CA ALA A 376 -2.18 7.51 7.20
C ALA A 376 -1.26 8.19 6.17
N ASP A 377 -0.48 9.17 6.60
CA ASP A 377 0.33 9.98 5.70
C ASP A 377 1.60 10.50 6.39
N ALA A 378 2.72 9.86 6.06
CA ALA A 378 4.03 10.21 6.58
C ALA A 378 4.47 11.64 6.20
N LEU A 379 3.97 12.21 5.08
CA LEU A 379 4.33 13.57 4.68
C LEU A 379 3.72 14.63 5.60
N GLY A 380 2.56 14.33 6.21
CA GLY A 380 1.99 15.17 7.25
C GLY A 380 2.90 15.25 8.48
N VAL A 381 3.49 14.12 8.88
CA VAL A 381 4.44 14.06 10.01
C VAL A 381 5.68 14.89 9.72
N VAL A 382 6.28 14.70 8.53
CA VAL A 382 7.45 15.50 8.12
C VAL A 382 7.11 16.99 8.10
N THR A 383 5.93 17.36 7.57
CA THR A 383 5.48 18.75 7.54
C THR A 383 5.35 19.36 8.93
N LEU A 384 4.73 18.66 9.89
CA LEU A 384 4.62 19.15 11.26
C LEU A 384 5.98 19.26 11.95
N LEU A 385 6.88 18.29 11.74
CA LEU A 385 8.23 18.37 12.30
C LEU A 385 9.00 19.56 11.74
N LEU A 386 8.95 19.81 10.43
CA LEU A 386 9.56 21.00 9.84
C LEU A 386 8.98 22.30 10.41
N THR A 387 7.66 22.37 10.53
CA THR A 387 6.95 23.54 11.08
C THR A 387 7.37 23.79 12.52
N ARG A 388 7.33 22.74 13.36
CA ARG A 388 7.73 22.79 14.76
C ARG A 388 9.20 23.19 14.91
N GLN A 389 10.09 22.52 14.19
CA GLN A 389 11.53 22.81 14.23
C GLN A 389 11.84 24.20 13.71
N SER A 390 11.01 24.77 12.84
CA SER A 390 11.17 26.15 12.40
C SER A 390 10.73 27.15 13.47
N ARG A 391 9.65 26.85 14.19
CA ARG A 391 9.09 27.71 15.24
C ARG A 391 9.90 27.67 16.54
N ILE A 392 10.41 26.50 16.90
CA ILE A 392 11.18 26.27 18.11
C ILE A 392 12.66 26.22 17.73
N ASP A 393 13.42 27.24 18.13
CA ASP A 393 14.86 27.28 17.90
C ASP A 393 15.63 26.40 18.90
N ARG A 394 15.25 25.12 18.96
CA ARG A 394 15.91 24.09 19.76
C ARG A 394 16.04 22.82 18.95
N SER A 395 17.03 21.99 19.27
CA SER A 395 17.24 20.71 18.59
C SER A 395 16.10 19.72 18.87
N LEU A 396 15.92 18.69 18.04
CA LEU A 396 14.84 17.73 18.25
C LEU A 396 15.06 16.97 19.57
N SER A 397 16.31 16.56 19.86
CA SER A 397 16.60 15.86 21.12
C SER A 397 16.24 16.64 22.38
N SER A 398 16.47 17.96 22.38
CA SER A 398 16.15 18.81 23.53
C SER A 398 14.64 18.98 23.79
N GLN A 399 13.81 18.63 22.81
CA GLN A 399 12.35 18.68 22.91
C GLN A 399 11.75 17.35 23.36
N LEU A 400 12.54 16.27 23.33
CA LEU A 400 12.11 14.92 23.72
C LEU A 400 12.30 14.63 25.23
N ILE A 401 12.99 15.55 25.93
CA ILE A 401 13.20 15.58 27.38
C ILE A 401 12.09 16.44 27.99
#